data_AF-A0A966J5J2-F1
#
_entry.id   AF-A0A966J5J2-F1
#
_cell.length_a   1.000
_cell.length_b   1.000
_cell.length_c   1.000
_cell.angle_alpha   90.00
_cell.angle_beta   90.00
_cell.angle_gamma   90.00
#
_symmetry.space_group_name_H-M   'P 1'
#
loop_
_entity.id
_entity.type
_entity.pdbx_description
1 polymer ?
#
loop_
_entity_poly.entity_id
_entity_poly.type
_entity_poly.pdbx_seq_one_letter_code
_entity_poly.pdbx_strand_id
1 'polypeptide(L)' 'PGEALAEAGRLAEQITACAPLAVWASREVVMASAWADDETLKKMTDRAFGTVLASEDTKEGLEAFIEKRPPNWKGR' A
#
# COMPACT_ATOMS: atom_id res chain seq x y z
N PRO A 1 -8.69 -28.46 -14.88
CA PRO A 1 -7.59 -28.28 -13.89
C PRO A 1 -7.25 -26.79 -13.78
N GLY A 2 -6.95 -26.26 -12.59
CA GLY A 2 -6.94 -24.80 -12.34
C GLY A 2 -5.61 -24.24 -11.89
N GLU A 3 -5.34 -22.99 -12.29
CA GLU A 3 -4.11 -22.23 -11.97
C GLU A 3 -4.31 -21.24 -10.81
N ALA A 4 -5.49 -21.26 -10.16
CA ALA A 4 -5.89 -20.26 -9.17
C ALA A 4 -4.90 -20.10 -8.00
N LEU A 5 -4.30 -21.19 -7.51
CA LEU A 5 -3.31 -21.12 -6.43
C LEU A 5 -2.01 -20.45 -6.89
N ALA A 6 -1.55 -20.77 -8.10
CA ALA A 6 -0.35 -20.17 -8.67
C ALA A 6 -0.56 -18.66 -8.91
N GLU A 7 -1.74 -18.29 -9.44
CA GLU A 7 -2.06 -16.89 -9.69
C GLU A 7 -2.26 -16.09 -8.39
N ALA A 8 -2.87 -16.69 -7.36
CA ALA A 8 -2.95 -16.07 -6.04
C ALA A 8 -1.55 -15.79 -5.45
N GLY A 9 -0.59 -16.70 -5.66
CA GLY A 9 0.81 -16.50 -5.29
C GLY A 9 1.45 -15.33 -6.02
N ARG A 10 1.29 -15.25 -7.34
CA ARG A 10 1.81 -14.13 -8.16
C ARG A 10 1.23 -12.78 -7.73
N LEU A 11 -0.06 -12.73 -7.41
CA LEU A 11 -0.69 -11.51 -6.90
C LEU A 11 -0.16 -11.13 -5.52
N ALA A 12 0.03 -12.11 -4.63
CA ALA A 12 0.60 -11.86 -3.32
C ALA A 12 2.01 -11.28 -3.41
N GLU A 13 2.86 -11.83 -4.29
CA GLU A 13 4.22 -11.30 -4.54
C GLU A 13 4.19 -9.83 -4.95
N GLN A 14 3.30 -9.45 -5.88
CA GLN A 14 3.15 -8.06 -6.32
C GLN A 14 2.74 -7.13 -5.18
N ILE A 15 1.79 -7.54 -4.33
CA ILE A 15 1.33 -6.73 -3.19
C ILE A 15 2.45 -6.60 -2.15
N THR A 16 3.15 -7.69 -1.83
CA THR A 16 4.22 -7.69 -0.81
C THR A 16 5.48 -6.97 -1.25
N ALA A 17 5.64 -6.69 -2.54
CA ALA A 17 6.71 -5.84 -3.05
C ALA A 17 6.48 -4.33 -2.77
N CYS A 18 5.26 -3.93 -2.40
CA CYS A 18 4.93 -2.55 -2.05
C CYS A 18 5.20 -2.24 -0.56
N ALA A 19 5.29 -0.95 -0.22
CA ALA A 19 5.47 -0.51 1.16
C ALA A 19 4.29 -1.00 2.05
N PRO A 20 4.55 -1.72 3.16
CA PRO A 20 3.50 -2.30 3.99
C PRO A 20 2.48 -1.29 4.50
N LEU A 21 2.94 -0.14 5.00
CA LEU A 21 2.06 0.91 5.52
C LEU A 21 1.11 1.46 4.44
N ALA A 22 1.61 1.63 3.21
CA ALA A 22 0.79 2.10 2.09
C ALA A 22 -0.29 1.07 1.72
N VAL A 23 0.09 -0.22 1.62
CA VAL A 23 -0.86 -1.31 1.31
C VAL A 23 -1.95 -1.40 2.38
N TRP A 24 -1.60 -1.36 3.66
CA TRP A 24 -2.56 -1.44 4.75
C TRP A 24 -3.51 -0.25 4.76
N ALA A 25 -2.98 0.96 4.62
CA ALA A 25 -3.76 2.19 4.61
C ALA A 25 -4.72 2.25 3.41
N SER A 26 -4.25 1.91 2.21
CA SER A 26 -5.12 1.83 1.03
C SER A 26 -6.21 0.78 1.20
N ARG A 27 -5.89 -0.39 1.76
CA ARG A 27 -6.88 -1.44 2.01
C ARG A 27 -7.94 -1.00 3.00
N GLU A 28 -7.57 -0.27 4.06
CA GLU A 28 -8.54 0.28 5.03
C GLU A 28 -9.56 1.19 4.35
N VAL A 29 -9.10 2.14 3.53
CA VAL A 29 -9.97 3.07 2.79
C VAL A 29 -10.87 2.31 1.80
N VAL A 30 -10.33 1.35 1.06
CA VAL A 30 -11.11 0.53 0.12
C VAL A 30 -12.18 -0.30 0.84
N MET A 31 -11.87 -0.89 2.00
CA MET A 31 -12.86 -1.63 2.77
C MET A 31 -13.97 -0.73 3.32
N ALA A 32 -13.64 0.53 3.66
CA ALA A 32 -14.61 1.51 4.12
C ALA A 32 -15.58 1.96 3.03
N SER A 33 -15.18 1.89 1.75
CA SER A 33 -16.03 2.34 0.64
C SER A 33 -17.30 1.52 0.44
N ALA A 34 -17.41 0.37 1.09
CA ALA A 34 -18.64 -0.44 1.08
C ALA A 34 -19.77 0.18 1.93
N TRP A 35 -19.47 1.12 2.83
CA TRP A 35 -20.45 1.66 3.79
C TRP A 35 -20.30 3.15 4.13
N ALA A 36 -19.15 3.77 3.84
CA ALA A 36 -18.92 5.19 4.09
C ALA A 36 -19.27 6.07 2.87
N ASP A 37 -19.64 7.32 3.13
CA ASP A 37 -19.84 8.33 2.09
C ASP A 37 -18.53 8.93 1.57
N ASP A 38 -18.60 9.63 0.43
CA ASP A 38 -17.46 10.27 -0.21
C ASP A 38 -16.70 11.25 0.69
N GLU A 39 -17.40 12.02 1.53
CA GLU A 39 -16.76 13.02 2.40
C GLU A 39 -15.91 12.33 3.47
N THR A 40 -16.45 11.26 4.06
CA THR A 40 -15.76 10.41 5.02
C THR A 40 -14.55 9.74 4.39
N LEU A 41 -14.70 9.16 3.19
CA LEU A 41 -13.60 8.50 2.47
C LEU A 41 -12.47 9.47 2.11
N LYS A 42 -12.79 10.71 1.72
CA LYS A 42 -11.79 11.76 1.48
C LYS A 42 -11.00 12.07 2.75
N LYS A 43 -11.68 12.29 3.88
CA LYS A 43 -11.04 12.53 5.18
C LYS A 43 -10.16 11.36 5.63
N MET A 44 -10.60 10.12 5.42
CA MET A 44 -9.81 8.93 5.70
C MET A 44 -8.56 8.87 4.81
N THR A 45 -8.71 9.16 3.51
CA THR A 45 -7.60 9.20 2.55
C THR A 45 -6.57 10.24 2.94
N ASP A 46 -6.99 11.46 3.28
CA ASP A 46 -6.08 12.54 3.67
C ASP A 46 -5.26 12.18 4.92
N ARG A 47 -5.92 11.58 5.92
CA ARG A 47 -5.24 11.10 7.15
C ARG A 47 -4.27 9.97 6.86
N ALA A 48 -4.70 8.97 6.09
CA ALA A 48 -3.88 7.85 5.67
C ALA A 48 -2.64 8.31 4.90
N PHE A 49 -2.85 9.21 3.93
CA PHE A 49 -1.78 9.80 3.13
C PHE A 49 -0.77 10.54 3.99
N GLY A 50 -1.21 11.38 4.93
CA GLY A 50 -0.31 12.09 5.84
C GLY A 50 0.56 11.14 6.69
N THR A 51 -0.01 10.02 7.13
CA THR A 51 0.72 9.00 7.90
C THR A 51 1.77 8.29 7.05
N VAL A 52 1.38 7.83 5.85
CA VAL A 52 2.29 7.14 4.93
C VAL A 52 3.41 8.08 4.47
N LEU A 53 3.08 9.33 4.13
CA LEU A 53 4.05 10.32 3.67
C LEU A 53 5.15 10.60 4.72
N ALA A 54 4.81 10.53 6.01
CA ALA A 54 5.75 10.76 7.11
C ALA A 54 6.61 9.54 7.50
N SER A 55 6.38 8.37 6.88
CA SER A 55 7.07 7.10 7.23
C SER A 55 8.50 7.02 6.68
N GLU A 56 9.32 6.14 7.27
CA GLU A 56 10.64 5.80 6.72
C GLU A 56 10.49 5.15 5.33
N ASP A 57 9.41 4.39 5.11
CA ASP A 57 9.14 3.73 3.83
C ASP A 57 8.93 4.73 2.69
N THR A 58 8.32 5.89 2.93
CA THR A 58 8.21 6.90 1.85
C THR A 58 9.58 7.43 1.43
N LYS A 59 10.46 7.69 2.40
CA LYS A 59 11.83 8.13 2.12
C LYS A 59 12.60 7.06 1.33
N GLU A 60 12.57 5.82 1.81
CA GLU A 60 13.21 4.68 1.14
C GLU A 60 12.65 4.45 -0.27
N GLY A 61 11.33 4.59 -0.46
CA GLY A 61 10.70 4.40 -1.76
C GLY A 61 11.17 5.42 -2.79
N LEU A 62 11.32 6.69 -2.37
CA LEU A 62 11.88 7.74 -3.22
C LEU A 62 13.35 7.49 -3.54
N GLU A 63 14.17 7.13 -2.54
CA GLU A 63 15.59 6.84 -2.71
C GLU A 63 15.80 5.63 -3.64
N ALA A 64 15.10 4.51 -3.39
CA ALA A 64 15.17 3.31 -4.20
C ALA A 64 14.74 3.55 -5.65
N PHE A 65 13.73 4.40 -5.87
CA PHE A 65 13.30 4.80 -7.21
C PHE A 65 14.39 5.60 -7.94
N ILE A 66 14.98 6.60 -7.29
CA ILE A 66 16.06 7.43 -7.85
C ILE A 66 17.28 6.56 -8.19
N GLU A 67 17.63 5.63 -7.29
CA GLU A 67 18.78 4.74 -7.43
C GLU A 67 18.51 3.52 -8.33
N LYS A 68 17.27 3.34 -8.80
CA LYS A 68 16.82 2.21 -9.64
C LYS A 68 17.11 0.84 -9.02
N ARG A 69 16.90 0.72 -7.71
CA ARG A 69 17.06 -0.54 -6.96
C ARG A 69 15.73 -0.95 -6.32
N PRO A 70 15.57 -2.23 -5.94
CA PRO A 70 14.46 -2.63 -5.09
C PRO A 70 14.52 -1.88 -3.74
N PRO A 71 13.35 -1.46 -3.22
CA PRO A 71 13.26 -0.85 -1.90
C PRO A 71 13.36 -1.89 -0.77
N ASN A 72 13.88 -1.46 0.38
CA ASN A 72 13.95 -2.24 1.61
C ASN A 72 13.00 -1.67 2.67
N TRP A 73 11.76 -2.11 2.63
CA TRP A 73 10.71 -1.63 3.52
C TRP A 73 10.92 -2.06 4.97
N LYS A 74 10.64 -1.14 5.90
CA LYS A 74 10.70 -1.37 7.35
C LYS A 74 9.31 -1.38 8.00
N GLY A 75 8.28 -0.90 7.31
CA GLY A 75 6.90 -0.88 7.81
C GLY A 75 6.68 0.11 8.95
N ARG A 76 7.40 1.23 8.95
CA ARG A 76 7.32 2.29 9.98
C ARG A 76 7.63 3.66 9.42
#